data_AF-A0A964QQY6-F1
#
_entry.id   AF-A0A964QQY6-F1
#
_cell.length_a   1.000
_cell.length_b   1.000
_cell.length_c   1.000
_cell.angle_alpha   90.00
_cell.angle_beta   90.00
_cell.angle_gamma   90.00
#
_symmetry.space_group_name_H-M   'P 1'
#
loop_
_entity.id
_entity.type
_entity.pdbx_description
1 polymer ?
#
loop_
_entity_poly.entity_id
_entity_poly.type
_entity_poly.pdbx_seq_one_letter_code
_entity_poly.pdbx_strand_id
1 'polypeptide(L)'
;MGLPVNDPLKTAHPLLIAVRALRLRSHAASGAALEIAVRNMFNDVPLLLDSLRYQTAADETLSSTRRSYLLSGFAIERDDGVLVEISGRYAWMNAEKRRTVVRLDSVPEFKNRGKWTQLGLA
;
A
#
# COMPACT_ATOMS: atom_id res chain seq x y z
N MET A 1 -11.13 24.40 38.33
CA MET A 1 -9.85 24.43 37.58
C MET A 1 -9.58 23.00 37.13
N GLY A 2 -10.04 22.63 35.93
CA GLY A 2 -9.90 21.26 35.40
C GLY A 2 -8.61 21.14 34.61
N LEU A 3 -7.81 20.12 34.90
CA LEU A 3 -6.60 19.82 34.13
C LEU A 3 -7.02 19.31 32.74
N PRO A 4 -6.32 19.69 31.65
CA PRO A 4 -6.59 19.15 30.34
C PRO A 4 -6.27 17.65 30.31
N VAL A 5 -7.29 16.83 30.03
CA VAL A 5 -7.09 15.42 29.67
C VAL A 5 -6.39 15.41 28.30
N ASN A 6 -5.13 15.01 28.28
CA ASN A 6 -4.46 14.69 27.03
C ASN A 6 -5.04 13.35 26.59
N ASP A 7 -5.89 13.34 25.56
CA ASP A 7 -6.30 12.12 24.86
C ASP A 7 -5.07 11.57 24.12
N PRO A 8 -4.43 10.47 24.56
CA PRO A 8 -3.20 9.96 23.95
C PRO A 8 -3.45 9.27 22.59
N LEU A 9 -4.71 9.19 22.14
CA LEU A 9 -5.12 8.46 20.94
C LEU A 9 -5.02 9.26 19.63
N LYS A 10 -4.52 10.51 19.65
CA LYS A 10 -4.52 11.39 18.47
C LYS A 10 -3.35 11.21 17.48
N THR A 11 -2.41 10.33 17.75
CA THR A 11 -1.24 10.15 16.86
C THR A 11 -1.02 8.68 16.52
N ALA A 12 -2.03 8.06 15.91
CA ALA A 12 -1.81 6.81 15.17
C ALA A 12 -0.98 7.15 13.93
N HIS A 13 0.33 6.87 13.95
CA HIS A 13 1.16 6.95 12.76
C HIS A 13 0.64 5.92 11.74
N PRO A 14 0.13 6.35 10.57
CA PRO A 14 -0.40 5.41 9.61
C PRO A 14 0.73 4.52 9.09
N LEU A 15 0.51 3.20 9.17
CA LEU A 15 1.34 2.15 8.59
C LEU A 15 1.63 2.49 7.12
N LEU A 16 2.90 2.73 6.76
CA LEU A 16 3.30 2.99 5.38
C LEU A 16 3.41 1.68 4.58
N ILE A 17 2.80 1.66 3.40
CA ILE A 17 3.00 0.64 2.38
C ILE A 17 3.93 1.22 1.30
N ALA A 18 5.10 0.62 1.09
CA ALA A 18 6.03 1.07 0.03
C ALA A 18 6.00 0.15 -1.19
N VAL A 19 5.84 0.69 -2.39
CA VAL A 19 5.71 -0.07 -3.65
C VAL A 19 6.82 0.26 -4.65
N ARG A 20 7.43 -0.76 -5.27
CA ARG A 20 8.54 -0.60 -6.25
C ARG A 20 8.16 -1.29 -7.57
N ALA A 21 8.18 -0.56 -8.69
CA ALA A 21 7.85 -1.10 -10.03
C ALA A 21 9.10 -1.20 -10.93
N LEU A 22 9.28 -2.34 -11.59
CA LEU A 22 10.34 -2.62 -12.56
C LEU A 22 9.87 -2.28 -13.98
N ARG A 23 10.70 -1.59 -14.77
CA ARG A 23 10.40 -1.16 -16.16
C ARG A 23 10.45 -2.35 -17.13
N LEU A 24 9.37 -2.61 -17.87
CA LEU A 24 9.39 -3.49 -19.05
C LEU A 24 9.48 -2.67 -20.35
N ARG A 25 10.23 -3.19 -21.33
CA ARG A 25 10.25 -2.71 -22.72
C ARG A 25 8.97 -3.15 -23.43
N SER A 26 8.30 -2.22 -24.08
CA SER A 26 7.07 -2.44 -24.85
C SER A 26 7.36 -3.16 -26.18
N HIS A 27 6.53 -4.16 -26.50
CA HIS A 27 6.30 -4.63 -27.87
C HIS A 27 4.79 -4.56 -28.12
N ALA A 28 4.44 -4.07 -29.31
CA ALA A 28 3.08 -3.71 -29.69
C ALA A 28 2.08 -4.88 -29.56
N ALA A 29 0.84 -4.54 -29.20
CA ALA A 29 -0.35 -5.39 -29.20
C ALA A 29 -0.36 -6.55 -28.19
N SER A 30 -0.22 -6.22 -26.91
CA SER A 30 -0.87 -6.92 -25.79
C SER A 30 -1.01 -5.90 -24.68
N GLY A 31 -2.18 -5.79 -24.04
CA GLY A 31 -2.37 -4.81 -22.96
C GLY A 31 -1.23 -4.89 -21.94
N ALA A 32 -0.72 -3.73 -21.53
CA ALA A 32 0.42 -3.68 -20.63
C ALA A 32 0.09 -4.39 -19.32
N ALA A 33 1.10 -4.96 -18.67
CA ALA A 33 0.93 -5.52 -17.35
C ALA A 33 1.49 -4.56 -16.31
N LEU A 34 0.69 -4.30 -15.28
CA LEU A 34 1.07 -3.50 -14.13
C LEU A 34 1.34 -4.41 -12.94
N GLU A 35 2.56 -4.34 -12.41
CA GLU A 35 2.92 -5.02 -11.17
C GLU A 35 2.90 -4.05 -10.00
N ILE A 36 2.18 -4.43 -8.94
CA ILE A 36 2.05 -3.68 -7.70
C ILE A 36 2.64 -4.53 -6.59
N ALA A 37 3.82 -4.14 -6.10
CA ALA A 37 4.51 -4.79 -5.00
C ALA A 37 4.30 -4.01 -3.69
N VAL A 38 3.58 -4.52 -2.72
CA VAL A 38 3.36 -3.91 -1.42
C VAL A 38 4.40 -4.36 -0.39
N ARG A 39 5.16 -3.40 0.16
CA ARG A 39 6.03 -3.61 1.32
C ARG A 39 5.33 -3.14 2.58
N ASN A 40 5.14 -4.05 3.55
CA ASN A 40 4.59 -3.72 4.86
C ASN A 40 5.69 -3.11 5.74
N MET A 41 5.48 -1.90 6.25
CA MET A 41 6.44 -1.17 7.09
C MET A 41 5.78 -0.74 8.41
N PHE A 42 6.58 -0.56 9.45
CA PHE A 42 6.19 0.10 10.69
C PHE A 42 7.25 1.14 11.01
N ASN A 43 6.91 2.43 11.15
CA ASN A 43 7.87 3.53 11.36
C ASN A 43 9.12 3.42 10.46
N ASP A 44 8.91 3.30 9.14
CA ASP A 44 9.96 3.19 8.11
C ASP A 44 10.90 1.97 8.20
N VAL A 45 10.64 1.02 9.10
CA VAL A 45 11.32 -0.28 9.11
C VAL A 45 10.42 -1.40 8.58
N PRO A 46 10.96 -2.42 7.89
CA PRO A 46 10.16 -3.56 7.45
C PRO A 46 9.40 -4.21 8.60
N LEU A 47 8.12 -4.50 8.37
CA LEU A 47 7.30 -5.22 9.33
C LEU A 47 7.76 -6.68 9.41
N LEU A 48 8.06 -7.11 10.63
CA LEU A 48 8.34 -8.46 11.05
C LEU A 48 7.17 -8.90 11.92
N LEU A 49 6.54 -10.02 11.54
CA LEU A 49 5.45 -10.57 12.31
C LEU A 49 5.97 -11.25 13.57
N ASP A 50 5.11 -11.34 14.58
CA ASP A 50 5.35 -12.06 15.84
C ASP A 50 6.61 -11.58 16.59
N SER A 51 6.92 -10.29 16.46
CA SER A 51 8.04 -9.64 17.14
C SER A 51 7.56 -8.45 17.97
N LEU A 52 7.76 -8.53 19.29
CA LEU A 52 7.49 -7.45 20.24
C LEU A 52 8.66 -6.46 20.22
N ARG A 53 8.60 -5.49 19.30
CA ARG A 53 9.74 -4.59 19.04
C ARG A 53 9.38 -3.19 18.57
N TYR A 54 8.11 -2.98 18.26
CA TYR A 54 7.66 -1.75 17.62
C TYR A 54 7.18 -0.78 18.67
N GLN A 55 7.77 0.42 18.72
CA GLN A 55 7.37 1.47 19.66
C GLN A 55 6.36 2.41 19.02
N THR A 56 5.29 2.71 19.75
CA THR A 56 4.34 3.78 19.38
C THR A 56 4.86 5.14 19.82
N ALA A 57 4.18 6.22 19.42
CA ALA A 57 4.47 7.57 19.91
C ALA A 57 4.23 7.73 21.42
N ALA A 58 3.46 6.84 22.03
CA ALA A 58 3.19 6.81 23.47
C ALA A 58 4.18 5.92 24.25
N ASP A 59 5.28 5.49 23.62
CA ASP A 59 6.30 4.60 24.18
C ASP A 59 5.78 3.19 24.54
N GLU A 60 4.69 2.77 23.91
CA GLU A 60 4.18 1.40 24.05
C GLU A 60 4.85 0.46 23.06
N THR A 61 5.32 -0.69 23.55
CA THR A 61 5.87 -1.74 22.70
C THR A 61 4.77 -2.68 22.23
N LEU A 62 4.62 -2.84 20.93
CA LEU A 62 3.68 -3.76 20.31
C LEU A 62 4.36 -4.79 19.41
N SER A 63 3.60 -5.85 19.14
CA SER A 63 3.87 -6.82 18.08
C SER A 63 2.70 -6.84 17.11
N SER A 64 2.96 -7.24 15.87
CA SER A 64 1.92 -7.49 14.88
C SER A 64 1.94 -8.97 14.52
N THR A 65 0.83 -9.66 14.75
CA THR A 65 0.72 -11.10 14.47
C THR A 65 0.25 -11.36 13.04
N ARG A 66 -0.52 -10.44 12.45
CA ARG A 66 -1.08 -10.62 11.10
C ARG A 66 -1.26 -9.31 10.36
N ARG A 67 -0.98 -9.35 9.05
CA ARG A 67 -1.42 -8.33 8.07
C ARG A 67 -2.02 -9.01 6.84
N SER A 68 -3.33 -8.86 6.68
CA SER A 68 -4.13 -9.47 5.62
C SER A 68 -5.23 -8.51 5.20
N TYR A 69 -5.23 -8.06 3.95
CA TYR A 69 -6.15 -7.03 3.45
C TYR A 69 -6.46 -7.24 1.97
N LEU A 70 -7.57 -6.65 1.52
CA LEU A 70 -8.00 -6.66 0.12
C LEU A 70 -7.64 -5.32 -0.53
N LEU A 71 -6.98 -5.36 -1.68
CA LEU A 71 -6.84 -4.21 -2.56
C LEU A 71 -7.97 -4.24 -3.60
N SER A 72 -8.60 -3.10 -3.82
CA SER A 72 -9.71 -2.89 -4.75
C SER A 72 -9.71 -1.46 -5.27
N GLY A 73 -10.54 -1.17 -6.28
CA GLY A 73 -10.67 0.19 -6.82
C GLY A 73 -9.41 0.66 -7.56
N PHE A 74 -8.73 -0.26 -8.24
CA PHE A 74 -7.55 0.06 -9.04
C PHE A 74 -7.92 1.06 -10.14
N ALA A 75 -7.08 2.06 -10.34
CA ALA A 75 -7.26 3.05 -11.39
C ALA A 75 -5.92 3.59 -11.88
N ILE A 76 -5.90 4.13 -13.09
CA ILE A 76 -4.73 4.75 -13.71
C ILE A 76 -5.05 6.19 -14.06
N GLU A 77 -4.20 7.09 -13.60
CA GLU A 77 -4.22 8.49 -14.02
C GLU A 77 -3.58 8.62 -15.41
N ARG A 78 -4.35 9.16 -16.35
CA ARG A 78 -3.88 9.56 -17.68
C ARG A 78 -3.01 10.81 -17.60
N ASP A 79 -2.38 11.17 -18.71
CA ASP A 79 -1.57 12.40 -18.83
C ASP A 79 -2.38 13.70 -18.72
N ASP A 80 -3.68 13.65 -19.04
CA ASP A 80 -4.66 14.71 -18.83
C ASP A 80 -5.17 14.83 -17.38
N GLY A 81 -4.71 13.95 -16.47
CA GLY A 81 -5.13 13.91 -15.07
C GLY A 81 -6.43 13.14 -14.81
N VAL A 82 -7.05 12.56 -15.85
CA VAL A 82 -8.28 11.76 -15.68
C VAL A 82 -7.94 10.38 -15.13
N LEU A 83 -8.62 9.99 -14.04
CA LEU A 83 -8.52 8.66 -13.45
C LEU A 83 -9.40 7.67 -14.22
N VAL A 84 -8.82 6.59 -14.74
CA VAL A 84 -9.54 5.49 -15.40
C VAL A 84 -9.55 4.28 -14.49
N GLU A 85 -10.72 3.87 -14.05
CA GLU A 85 -10.88 2.67 -13.23
C GLU A 85 -10.59 1.39 -14.03
N ILE A 86 -9.93 0.44 -13.36
CA ILE A 86 -9.75 -0.94 -13.81
C ILE A 86 -10.74 -1.81 -13.03
N SER A 87 -12.00 -1.82 -13.49
CA SER A 87 -13.10 -2.45 -12.77
C SER A 87 -12.96 -3.97 -12.62
N GLY A 88 -13.55 -4.52 -11.56
CA GLY A 88 -13.62 -5.96 -11.31
C GLY A 88 -12.26 -6.60 -11.01
N ARG A 89 -11.28 -5.83 -10.52
CA ARG A 89 -9.97 -6.32 -10.10
C ARG A 89 -9.83 -6.21 -8.59
N TYR A 90 -9.38 -7.30 -7.98
CA TYR A 90 -9.19 -7.43 -6.55
C TYR A 90 -7.91 -8.21 -6.27
N ALA A 91 -7.20 -7.85 -5.20
CA ALA A 91 -6.00 -8.56 -4.79
C ALA A 91 -6.02 -8.82 -3.28
N TRP A 92 -6.02 -10.09 -2.88
CA TRP A 92 -5.87 -10.44 -1.48
C TRP A 92 -4.39 -10.48 -1.10
N MET A 93 -3.98 -9.51 -0.28
CA MET A 93 -2.62 -9.34 0.20
C MET A 93 -2.49 -9.97 1.59
N ASN A 94 -1.35 -10.60 1.83
CA ASN A 94 -1.07 -11.25 3.11
C ASN A 94 0.44 -11.31 3.33
N ALA A 95 0.92 -10.64 4.38
CA ALA A 95 2.34 -10.58 4.72
C ALA A 95 2.91 -11.95 5.15
N GLU A 96 2.17 -12.68 5.97
CA GLU A 96 2.53 -14.01 6.46
C GLU A 96 2.69 -14.99 5.29
N LYS A 97 1.74 -14.98 4.35
CA LYS A 97 1.77 -15.83 3.15
C LYS A 97 2.66 -15.29 2.03
N ARG A 98 3.43 -14.22 2.29
CA ARG A 98 4.27 -13.52 1.29
C ARG A 98 3.50 -13.12 0.02
N ARG A 99 2.19 -12.88 0.15
CA ARG A 99 1.34 -12.33 -0.92
C ARG A 99 1.46 -10.82 -0.88
N THR A 100 2.59 -10.34 -1.38
CA THR A 100 2.99 -8.93 -1.38
C THR A 100 3.07 -8.36 -2.78
N VAL A 101 2.79 -9.13 -3.82
CA VAL A 101 2.80 -8.66 -5.21
C VAL A 101 1.49 -9.07 -5.87
N VAL A 102 0.91 -8.15 -6.62
CA VAL A 102 -0.18 -8.44 -7.56
C VAL A 102 0.18 -7.92 -8.93
N ARG A 103 -0.16 -8.71 -9.95
CA ARG A 103 -0.06 -8.34 -11.34
C ARG A 103 -1.45 -8.10 -11.89
N LEU A 104 -1.65 -6.95 -12.52
CA LEU A 104 -2.84 -6.61 -13.27
C LEU A 104 -2.51 -6.73 -14.76
N ASP A 105 -3.15 -7.67 -15.45
CA ASP A 105 -3.01 -7.86 -16.89
C ASP A 105 -4.05 -7.03 -17.66
N SER A 106 -3.77 -6.80 -18.95
CA SER A 106 -4.65 -6.10 -19.88
C SER A 106 -4.98 -4.67 -19.46
N VAL A 107 -3.99 -3.99 -18.90
CA VAL A 107 -4.11 -2.62 -18.45
C VAL A 107 -3.99 -1.68 -19.66
N PRO A 108 -4.86 -0.67 -19.80
CA PRO A 108 -4.76 0.30 -20.88
C PRO A 108 -3.39 1.01 -20.87
N GLU A 109 -2.73 1.09 -22.03
CA GLU A 109 -1.47 1.79 -22.18
C GLU A 109 -1.75 3.29 -22.39
N PHE A 110 -1.37 4.13 -21.42
CA PHE A 110 -1.27 5.58 -21.63
C PHE A 110 0.17 6.04 -21.36
N LYS A 111 0.54 7.25 -21.83
CA LYS A 111 1.84 7.87 -21.54
C LYS A 111 1.88 8.33 -20.08
N ASN A 112 2.05 7.39 -19.16
CA ASN A 112 1.77 7.61 -17.75
C ASN A 112 2.91 8.35 -17.04
N ARG A 113 2.60 9.50 -16.41
CA ARG A 113 3.38 10.00 -15.26
C ARG A 113 2.87 9.28 -14.02
N GLY A 114 3.57 8.23 -13.60
CA GLY A 114 3.22 7.53 -12.36
C GLY A 114 3.45 8.43 -11.15
N LYS A 115 2.39 9.08 -10.67
CA LYS A 115 2.31 9.63 -9.32
C LYS A 115 1.54 8.63 -8.47
N TRP A 116 2.00 8.39 -7.25
CA TRP A 116 1.33 7.48 -6.32
C TRP A 116 1.26 8.11 -4.94
N THR A 117 0.06 8.14 -4.39
CA THR A 117 -0.24 8.64 -3.05
C THR A 117 -0.42 7.46 -2.11
N GLN A 118 0.21 7.57 -0.95
CA GLN A 118 0.09 6.65 0.19
C GLN A 118 -1.37 6.56 0.65
N LEU A 119 -1.99 5.38 0.55
CA LEU A 119 -3.23 5.07 1.25
C LEU A 119 -2.89 4.34 2.53
N GLY A 120 -2.95 5.06 3.65
CA GLY A 120 -3.02 4.46 4.98
C GLY A 120 -4.34 3.70 5.10
N LEU A 121 -4.29 2.50 5.65
CA LEU A 121 -5.49 1.75 6.04
C LEU A 121 -6.21 2.53 7.15
N ALA A 122 -7.53 2.67 7.01
CA ALA A 122 -8.42 3.09 8.08
C ALA A 122 -8.39 2.12 9.26
#